data_AF-A0A923U1T3-F1
#
_entry.id   AF-A0A923U1T3-F1
#
_cell.length_a   1.000
_cell.length_b   1.000
_cell.length_c   1.000
_cell.angle_alpha   90.00
_cell.angle_beta   90.00
_cell.angle_gamma   90.00
#
_symmetry.space_group_name_H-M   'P 1'
#
loop_
_entity.id
_entity.type
_entity.pdbx_description
1 polymer ?
#
loop_
_entity_poly.entity_id
_entity_poly.type
_entity_poly.pdbx_seq_one_letter_code
_entity_poly.pdbx_strand_id
1 'polypeptide(L)'
;KKLGWHTDSIRDIFYLEKVRPMLNVGIHVSPSSAAHGGLRVIPGTHLQSIWKLLTGKLHIIGHKPDPKELVVEVAVGDLTIHDGRLWHRATGPTQVLGHTRKTIYFPILCGPYAPKNENSKPPLYLRFMSNVKPTPKPEV
;
A
#
# COMPACT_ATOMS: atom_id res chain seq x y z
N LYS A 1 2.70 -8.26 -10.00
CA LYS A 1 3.01 -8.53 -8.57
C LYS A 1 1.71 -8.46 -7.77
N LYS A 2 1.42 -9.42 -6.88
CA LYS A 2 0.26 -9.37 -5.97
C LYS A 2 0.68 -8.66 -4.68
N LEU A 3 -0.12 -7.71 -4.21
CA LEU A 3 0.06 -7.11 -2.88
C LEU A 3 -0.92 -7.80 -1.93
N GLY A 4 -0.39 -8.48 -0.91
CA GLY A 4 -1.20 -9.12 0.14
C GLY A 4 -1.97 -8.09 0.96
N TRP A 5 -2.79 -8.56 1.89
CA TRP A 5 -3.42 -7.70 2.88
C TRP A 5 -2.37 -6.96 3.72
N HIS A 6 -2.45 -5.64 3.75
CA HIS A 6 -1.56 -4.78 4.52
C HIS A 6 -2.23 -3.47 4.93
N THR A 7 -1.54 -2.74 5.78
CA THR A 7 -1.80 -1.34 6.16
C THR A 7 -0.51 -0.58 5.98
N ASP A 8 -0.54 0.64 5.47
CA ASP A 8 0.67 1.43 5.24
C ASP A 8 1.29 1.95 6.54
N SER A 9 0.47 2.13 7.59
CA SER A 9 0.90 2.55 8.93
C SER A 9 1.83 1.56 9.63
N ILE A 10 1.97 0.31 9.13
CA ILE A 10 2.91 -0.66 9.70
C ILE A 10 4.36 -0.18 9.58
N ARG A 11 4.64 0.70 8.62
CA ARG A 11 5.94 1.36 8.44
C ARG A 11 6.39 2.05 9.73
N ASP A 12 5.50 2.76 10.42
CA ASP A 12 5.86 3.54 11.60
C ASP A 12 6.30 2.63 12.76
N ILE A 13 5.69 1.44 12.87
CA ILE A 13 6.11 0.40 13.80
C ILE A 13 7.54 -0.09 13.48
N PHE A 14 7.89 -0.23 12.20
CA PHE A 14 9.26 -0.58 11.81
C PHE A 14 10.29 0.52 12.07
N TYR A 15 9.86 1.77 12.23
CA TYR A 15 10.72 2.86 12.69
C TYR A 15 10.77 2.98 14.22
N LEU A 16 10.12 2.08 14.96
CA LEU A 16 9.93 2.20 16.41
C LEU A 16 9.26 3.53 16.80
N GLU A 17 8.43 4.07 15.90
CA GLU A 17 7.67 5.28 16.11
C GLU A 17 6.20 4.94 16.44
N LYS A 18 5.54 5.87 17.12
CA LYS A 18 4.08 5.79 17.33
C LYS A 18 3.40 5.83 15.96
N VAL A 19 2.43 4.94 15.72
CA VAL A 19 1.57 5.00 14.52
C VAL A 19 0.86 6.36 14.50
N ARG A 20 1.17 7.17 13.48
CA ARG A 20 0.60 8.51 13.33
C ARG A 20 -0.52 8.54 12.29
N PRO A 21 -1.40 9.55 12.32
CA PRO A 21 -2.33 9.80 11.22
C PRO A 21 -1.56 9.93 9.90
N MET A 22 -2.02 9.19 8.90
CA MET A 22 -1.49 9.20 7.55
C MET A 22 -2.66 9.08 6.58
N LEU A 23 -2.61 9.88 5.52
CA LEU A 23 -3.53 9.77 4.39
C LEU A 23 -2.72 9.39 3.15
N ASN A 24 -3.12 8.31 2.49
CA ASN A 24 -2.60 8.00 1.17
C ASN A 24 -3.55 8.55 0.13
N VAL A 25 -2.98 9.28 -0.82
CA VAL A 25 -3.70 9.79 -1.99
C VAL A 25 -3.20 9.04 -3.22
N GLY A 26 -4.12 8.36 -3.89
CA GLY A 26 -3.90 7.67 -5.16
C GLY A 26 -4.52 8.45 -6.31
N ILE A 27 -3.72 8.81 -7.30
CA ILE A 27 -4.15 9.40 -8.57
C ILE A 27 -4.12 8.32 -9.65
N HIS A 28 -5.28 8.01 -10.24
CA HIS A 28 -5.41 6.92 -11.21
C HIS A 28 -5.21 7.42 -12.63
N VAL A 29 -4.12 6.99 -13.28
CA VAL A 29 -3.76 7.34 -14.67
C VAL A 29 -4.27 6.28 -15.67
N SER A 30 -4.80 5.19 -15.15
CA SER A 30 -5.46 4.10 -15.89
C SER A 30 -6.71 3.68 -15.12
N PRO A 31 -7.74 3.14 -15.77
CA PRO A 31 -8.87 2.59 -15.05
C PRO A 31 -8.44 1.37 -14.22
N SER A 32 -9.16 1.11 -13.14
CA SER A 32 -8.92 -0.03 -12.28
C SER A 32 -10.24 -0.55 -11.73
N SER A 33 -10.61 -1.76 -12.14
CA SER A 33 -11.85 -2.44 -11.76
C SER A 33 -11.57 -3.76 -11.06
N ALA A 34 -12.62 -4.43 -10.57
CA ALA A 34 -12.50 -5.76 -9.97
C ALA A 34 -11.75 -6.76 -10.87
N ALA A 35 -11.99 -6.69 -12.18
CA ALA A 35 -11.40 -7.56 -13.21
C ALA A 35 -9.92 -7.24 -13.50
N HIS A 36 -9.49 -5.98 -13.31
CA HIS A 36 -8.12 -5.51 -13.61
C HIS A 36 -7.24 -5.39 -12.35
N GLY A 37 -7.63 -6.12 -11.32
CA GLY A 37 -6.93 -6.20 -10.06
C GLY A 37 -7.09 -4.98 -9.15
N GLY A 38 -8.29 -4.42 -9.16
CA GLY A 38 -8.67 -3.25 -8.37
C GLY A 38 -8.25 -3.28 -6.91
N LEU A 39 -8.08 -2.08 -6.36
CA LEU A 39 -7.87 -1.88 -4.93
C LEU A 39 -9.05 -2.49 -4.17
N ARG A 40 -8.75 -3.29 -3.17
CA ARG A 40 -9.75 -3.88 -2.28
C ARG A 40 -9.48 -3.40 -0.87
N VAL A 41 -10.55 -3.02 -0.18
CA VAL A 41 -10.49 -2.46 1.17
C VAL A 41 -11.42 -3.22 2.10
N ILE A 42 -11.13 -3.19 3.40
CA ILE A 42 -12.08 -3.65 4.42
C ILE A 42 -12.58 -2.41 5.18
N PRO A 43 -13.83 -1.97 4.93
CA PRO A 43 -14.39 -0.78 5.59
C PRO A 43 -14.32 -0.86 7.11
N GLY A 44 -14.18 0.31 7.75
CA GLY A 44 -14.13 0.43 9.22
C GLY A 44 -12.83 -0.04 9.87
N THR A 45 -11.93 -0.71 9.15
CA THR A 45 -10.69 -1.23 9.77
C THR A 45 -9.69 -0.15 10.17
N HIS A 46 -9.81 1.07 9.65
CA HIS A 46 -9.04 2.23 10.12
C HIS A 46 -9.34 2.60 11.58
N LEU A 47 -10.47 2.16 12.14
CA LEU A 47 -10.87 2.36 13.54
C LEU A 47 -10.34 1.27 14.49
N GLN A 48 -9.60 0.29 13.98
CA GLN A 48 -9.09 -0.83 14.79
C GLN A 48 -8.05 -0.37 15.82
N SER A 49 -7.94 -1.11 16.92
CA SER A 49 -6.87 -0.90 17.91
C SER A 49 -5.50 -1.25 17.32
N ILE A 50 -4.45 -0.66 17.89
CA ILE A 50 -3.06 -0.93 17.49
C ILE A 50 -2.72 -2.42 17.66
N TRP A 51 -3.23 -3.07 18.71
CA TRP A 51 -3.08 -4.52 18.90
C TRP A 51 -3.67 -5.32 17.74
N LYS A 52 -4.87 -4.96 17.26
CA LYS A 52 -5.50 -5.60 16.10
C LYS A 52 -4.83 -5.21 14.78
N LEU A 53 -4.16 -4.06 14.72
CA LEU A 53 -3.29 -3.66 13.61
C LEU A 53 -1.94 -4.39 13.60
N LEU A 54 -1.52 -5.04 14.70
CA LEU A 54 -0.26 -5.81 14.77
C LEU A 54 -0.50 -7.32 14.67
N THR A 55 -1.60 -7.80 15.24
CA THR A 55 -1.98 -9.22 15.33
C THR A 55 -3.07 -9.62 14.33
N GLY A 56 -3.73 -8.63 13.71
CA GLY A 56 -4.71 -8.86 12.66
C GLY A 56 -4.10 -9.56 11.46
N LYS A 57 -4.95 -10.24 10.68
CA LYS A 57 -4.65 -10.99 9.44
C LYS A 57 -3.16 -11.00 9.07
N LEU A 58 -2.37 -11.84 9.75
CA LEU A 58 -0.92 -12.06 9.56
C LEU A 58 -0.37 -11.26 8.37
N HIS A 59 -0.02 -10.02 8.69
CA HIS A 59 0.35 -8.97 7.76
C HIS A 59 1.24 -9.57 6.67
N ILE A 60 0.89 -9.35 5.41
CA ILE A 60 1.71 -9.64 4.23
C ILE A 60 1.55 -11.05 3.63
N ILE A 61 1.13 -12.07 4.37
CA ILE A 61 1.17 -13.48 3.87
C ILE A 61 -0.14 -13.88 3.17
N GLY A 62 -1.28 -13.33 3.62
CA GLY A 62 -2.60 -13.68 3.09
C GLY A 62 -2.96 -12.94 1.80
N HIS A 63 -3.12 -13.66 0.70
CA HIS A 63 -3.76 -13.17 -0.53
C HIS A 63 -5.24 -13.56 -0.64
N LYS A 64 -5.76 -14.33 0.33
CA LYS A 64 -7.14 -14.82 0.31
C LYS A 64 -8.13 -13.64 0.38
N PRO A 65 -9.20 -13.66 -0.43
CA PRO A 65 -10.29 -12.70 -0.31
C PRO A 65 -10.84 -12.64 1.12
N ASP A 66 -11.23 -11.45 1.58
CA ASP A 66 -12.04 -11.32 2.78
C ASP A 66 -13.53 -11.30 2.42
N PRO A 67 -14.42 -11.99 3.14
CA PRO A 67 -15.86 -11.88 2.92
C PRO A 67 -16.42 -10.45 3.03
N LYS A 68 -15.75 -9.56 3.77
CA LYS A 68 -16.10 -8.16 3.99
C LYS A 68 -15.31 -7.19 3.11
N GLU A 69 -14.53 -7.69 2.14
CA GLU A 69 -13.80 -6.80 1.24
C GLU A 69 -14.75 -6.12 0.26
N LEU A 70 -14.50 -4.84 -0.01
CA LEU A 70 -15.12 -4.10 -1.09
C LEU A 70 -14.07 -3.77 -2.14
N VAL A 71 -14.49 -3.77 -3.41
CA VAL A 71 -13.65 -3.30 -4.52
C VAL A 71 -13.87 -1.81 -4.71
N VAL A 72 -12.78 -1.07 -4.85
CA VAL A 72 -12.81 0.34 -5.27
C VAL A 72 -12.58 0.36 -6.77
N GLU A 73 -13.64 0.68 -7.51
CA GLU A 73 -13.57 0.87 -8.96
C GLU A 73 -13.32 2.34 -9.28
N VAL A 74 -12.41 2.57 -10.22
CA VAL A 74 -11.95 3.92 -10.58
C VAL A 74 -11.76 4.04 -12.08
N ALA A 75 -12.11 5.21 -12.60
CA ALA A 75 -11.81 5.67 -13.94
C ALA A 75 -10.47 6.42 -13.98
N VAL A 76 -10.04 6.78 -15.19
CA VAL A 76 -8.89 7.66 -15.38
C VAL A 76 -9.22 9.04 -14.83
N GLY A 77 -8.33 9.60 -14.01
CA GLY A 77 -8.50 10.91 -13.37
C GLY A 77 -9.11 10.85 -11.98
N ASP A 78 -9.65 9.71 -11.56
CA ASP A 78 -10.21 9.55 -10.22
C ASP A 78 -9.13 9.63 -9.13
N LEU A 79 -9.56 10.07 -7.95
CA LEU A 79 -8.76 10.14 -6.74
C LEU A 79 -9.28 9.15 -5.71
N THR A 80 -8.38 8.40 -5.09
CA THR A 80 -8.69 7.59 -3.91
C THR A 80 -7.92 8.10 -2.71
N ILE A 81 -8.62 8.33 -1.60
CA ILE A 81 -8.02 8.76 -0.33
C ILE A 81 -8.35 7.71 0.73
N HIS A 82 -7.33 7.26 1.47
CA HIS A 82 -7.56 6.36 2.60
C HIS A 82 -6.61 6.60 3.77
N ASP A 83 -7.09 6.29 4.97
CA ASP A 83 -6.28 6.25 6.19
C ASP A 83 -5.20 5.15 6.07
N GLY A 84 -4.00 5.44 6.57
CA GLY A 84 -2.87 4.50 6.55
C GLY A 84 -3.11 3.18 7.31
N ARG A 85 -4.09 3.14 8.20
CA ARG A 85 -4.50 1.96 8.99
C ARG A 85 -5.60 1.17 8.32
N LEU A 86 -6.16 1.65 7.20
CA LEU A 86 -7.18 0.92 6.46
C LEU A 86 -6.53 -0.33 5.84
N TRP A 87 -7.08 -1.50 6.15
CA TRP A 87 -6.65 -2.73 5.51
C TRP A 87 -7.02 -2.70 4.04
N HIS A 88 -6.02 -2.92 3.21
CA HIS A 88 -6.19 -2.98 1.78
C HIS A 88 -5.28 -4.01 1.14
N ARG A 89 -5.67 -4.45 -0.06
CA ARG A 89 -4.87 -5.31 -0.93
C ARG A 89 -5.10 -4.92 -2.37
N ALA A 90 -4.16 -5.28 -3.23
CA ALA A 90 -4.35 -5.21 -4.67
C ALA A 90 -3.94 -6.54 -5.27
N THR A 91 -4.84 -7.16 -6.02
CA THR A 91 -4.42 -8.28 -6.85
C THR A 91 -3.56 -7.74 -7.99
N GLY A 92 -2.62 -8.56 -8.45
CA GLY A 92 -1.97 -8.26 -9.72
C GLY A 92 -3.04 -8.19 -10.82
N PRO A 93 -2.84 -7.38 -11.87
CA PRO A 93 -3.75 -7.41 -13.00
C PRO A 93 -3.86 -8.86 -13.46
N THR A 94 -5.09 -9.37 -13.58
CA THR A 94 -5.36 -10.47 -14.50
C THR A 94 -4.80 -9.97 -15.83
N GLN A 95 -3.77 -10.63 -16.37
CA GLN A 95 -3.08 -10.17 -17.58
C GLN A 95 -4.05 -10.25 -18.76
N VAL A 96 -4.96 -9.29 -18.86
CA VAL A 96 -5.63 -8.96 -20.09
C VAL A 96 -4.55 -8.29 -20.94
N LEU A 97 -4.15 -8.96 -22.02
CA LEU A 97 -3.18 -8.44 -22.98
C LEU A 97 -3.51 -6.98 -23.33
N GLY A 98 -2.55 -6.07 -23.10
CA GLY A 98 -2.66 -4.65 -23.46
C GLY A 98 -3.06 -3.68 -22.34
N HIS A 99 -3.46 -4.14 -21.14
CA HIS A 99 -3.86 -3.22 -20.06
C HIS A 99 -2.78 -3.11 -18.95
N THR A 100 -2.17 -1.93 -18.81
CA THR A 100 -1.22 -1.62 -17.72
C THR A 100 -1.87 -0.69 -16.71
N ARG A 101 -2.00 -1.15 -15.46
CA ARG A 101 -2.49 -0.30 -14.36
C ARG A 101 -1.40 0.65 -13.86
N LYS A 102 -1.66 1.95 -13.94
CA LYS A 102 -0.80 3.06 -13.50
C LYS A 102 -1.53 3.89 -12.46
N THR A 103 -0.95 3.96 -11.27
CA THR A 103 -1.43 4.80 -10.17
C THR A 103 -0.24 5.50 -9.56
N ILE A 104 -0.38 6.80 -9.31
CA ILE A 104 0.59 7.60 -8.56
C ILE A 104 0.11 7.65 -7.12
N TYR A 105 0.96 7.27 -6.18
CA TYR A 105 0.67 7.38 -4.75
C TYR A 105 1.58 8.41 -4.11
N PHE A 106 1.00 9.28 -3.30
CA PHE A 106 1.77 10.11 -2.36
C PHE A 106 1.12 10.07 -0.97
N PRO A 107 1.90 9.75 0.07
CA PRO A 107 1.43 9.77 1.44
C PRO A 107 1.54 11.17 2.03
N ILE A 108 0.50 11.63 2.71
CA ILE A 108 0.48 12.80 3.58
C ILE A 108 0.68 12.30 5.01
N LEU A 109 1.79 12.67 5.62
CA LEU A 109 2.20 12.21 6.95
C LEU A 109 2.02 13.32 7.98
N CYS A 110 1.39 12.99 9.11
CA CYS A 110 1.42 13.85 10.29
C CYS A 110 2.63 13.46 11.15
N GLY A 111 3.56 14.38 11.43
CA GLY A 111 4.76 14.09 12.21
C GLY A 111 5.80 15.20 12.17
N PRO A 112 6.93 15.04 12.90
CA PRO A 112 8.03 15.98 12.83
C PRO A 112 8.61 16.05 11.42
N TYR A 113 9.11 17.22 11.03
CA TYR A 113 9.75 17.41 9.75
C TYR A 113 11.02 16.55 9.65
N ALA A 114 11.03 15.60 8.71
CA ALA A 114 12.12 14.64 8.53
C ALA A 114 12.46 14.49 7.04
N PRO A 115 13.06 15.52 6.42
CA PRO A 115 13.35 15.53 4.99
C PRO A 115 14.30 14.37 4.65
N LYS A 116 14.03 13.73 3.52
CA LYS A 116 14.93 12.74 2.92
C LYS A 116 15.68 13.38 1.78
N ASN A 117 16.92 12.97 1.61
CA ASN A 117 17.80 13.36 0.51
C ASN A 117 18.36 12.11 -0.17
N GLU A 118 19.14 12.30 -1.23
CA GLU A 118 19.77 11.25 -2.02
C GLU A 118 20.70 10.33 -1.21
N ASN A 119 21.18 10.79 -0.05
CA ASN A 119 22.02 10.04 0.87
C ASN A 119 21.23 9.26 1.94
N SER A 120 19.90 9.40 1.97
CA SER A 120 19.05 8.74 2.94
C SER A 120 18.97 7.24 2.69
N LYS A 121 19.30 6.45 3.71
CA LYS A 121 19.27 4.99 3.61
C LYS A 121 17.83 4.48 3.49
N PRO A 122 17.57 3.44 2.66
CA PRO A 122 16.27 2.80 2.61
C PRO A 122 15.94 2.19 3.99
N PRO A 123 14.67 2.22 4.41
CA PRO A 123 14.24 1.64 5.67
C PRO A 123 14.63 0.17 5.80
N LEU A 124 15.09 -0.23 6.99
CA LEU A 124 15.64 -1.57 7.22
C LEU A 124 14.62 -2.67 6.89
N TYR A 125 13.32 -2.45 7.19
CA TYR A 125 12.26 -3.41 6.92
C TYR A 125 12.07 -3.71 5.42
N LEU A 126 12.39 -2.77 4.52
CA LEU A 126 12.30 -3.02 3.08
C LEU A 126 13.28 -4.11 2.66
N ARG A 127 14.43 -4.25 3.33
CA ARG A 127 15.41 -5.31 3.05
C ARG A 127 14.86 -6.70 3.39
N PHE A 128 13.96 -6.79 4.37
CA PHE A 128 13.31 -8.04 4.77
C PHE A 128 12.05 -8.33 3.95
N MET A 129 11.37 -7.30 3.41
CA MET A 129 10.20 -7.47 2.53
C MET A 129 10.57 -7.65 1.05
N SER A 130 11.80 -7.29 0.66
CA SER A 130 12.25 -7.41 -0.73
C SER A 130 12.90 -8.77 -1.00
N ASN A 131 12.14 -9.69 -1.60
CA ASN A 131 12.73 -10.68 -2.53
C ASN A 131 13.17 -9.99 -3.85
N VAL A 132 13.54 -8.71 -3.82
CA VAL A 132 13.88 -7.91 -4.99
C VAL A 132 15.40 -7.86 -5.06
N LYS A 133 15.98 -8.53 -6.07
CA LYS A 133 17.39 -8.34 -6.42
C LYS A 133 17.60 -6.84 -6.67
N PRO A 134 18.63 -6.21 -6.07
CA PRO A 134 18.92 -4.81 -6.35
C PRO A 134 19.06 -4.62 -7.86
N THR A 135 18.30 -3.67 -8.42
CA THR A 135 18.51 -3.23 -9.80
C THR A 135 19.95 -2.72 -9.90
N PRO A 136 20.75 -3.19 -10.88
CA PRO A 136 22.08 -2.68 -11.09
C PRO A 136 22.00 -1.16 -11.27
N LYS A 137 22.95 -0.44 -10.66
CA LYS A 137 23.09 1.00 -10.89
C LYS A 137 23.32 1.20 -12.39
N PRO A 138 22.72 2.23 -13.01
CA PRO A 138 23.09 2.59 -14.37
C PRO A 138 24.60 2.86 -14.39
N GLU A 139 25.30 2.21 -15.31
CA GLU A 139 26.67 2.57 -15.64
C GLU A 139 26.63 3.98 -16.23
N VAL A 140 27.47 4.86 -15.68
CA VAL A 140 27.70 6.23 -16.18
C VAL A 140 28.81 6.17 -17.21
#